data_AF-A0A3L8A755-F1
#
_entry.id   AF-A0A3L8A755-F1
#
_cell.length_a   1.000
_cell.length_b   1.000
_cell.length_c   1.000
_cell.angle_alpha   90.00
_cell.angle_beta   90.00
_cell.angle_gamma   90.00
#
_symmetry.space_group_name_H-M   'P 1'
#
loop_
_entity.id
_entity.type
_entity.pdbx_description
1 polymer ?
#
loop_
_entity_poly.entity_id
_entity_poly.type
_entity_poly.pdbx_seq_one_letter_code
_entity_poly.pdbx_strand_id
1 'polypeptide(L)'
;MTNRTQIRTQKISFVLALLVITYTAIDTYLFACHEINIMKITTPVILGLVTTIVLCGLLQRSFYKWLTKNPIDFSFGWQSSLVLDSDFEIKDDCANEAQTIEQPNDSVIDNYDTLLENIKKKEAERQVEVMNAIREYVTIKTAPYLSKEAISILISNIEYMACGRYDLYKPIRSNIDKPLKSPGLRHLAWNIGERLGISLLQRATFIKVSFPHELTNATIEYLKLNLRDNVSSQIPIDVPDKGDYRFHLETDNSNSK
;
A
#
# COMPACT_ATOMS: atom_id res chain seq x y z
N MET A 1 32.32 6.18 -17.62
CA MET A 1 30.95 5.85 -17.18
C MET A 1 30.00 6.15 -18.32
N THR A 2 29.76 5.16 -19.17
CA THR A 2 28.84 5.27 -20.31
C THR A 2 28.18 3.90 -20.47
N ASN A 3 26.97 3.89 -21.02
CA ASN A 3 26.39 2.80 -21.80
C ASN A 3 25.34 1.85 -21.22
N ARG A 4 24.83 1.95 -19.97
CA ARG A 4 23.66 1.09 -19.60
C ARG A 4 22.35 1.50 -20.30
N THR A 5 22.13 2.80 -20.49
CA THR A 5 20.95 3.35 -21.18
C THR A 5 21.02 3.15 -22.69
N GLN A 6 22.17 3.40 -23.30
CA GLN A 6 22.39 3.24 -24.74
C GLN A 6 22.33 1.76 -25.19
N ILE A 7 22.82 0.80 -24.38
CA ILE A 7 22.63 -0.64 -24.63
C ILE A 7 21.13 -1.04 -24.58
N ARG A 8 20.33 -0.46 -23.67
CA ARG A 8 18.89 -0.75 -23.57
C ARG A 8 18.11 -0.20 -24.77
N THR A 9 18.42 1.01 -25.22
CA THR A 9 17.79 1.64 -26.40
C THR A 9 18.08 0.87 -27.69
N GLN A 10 19.32 0.38 -27.87
CA GLN A 10 19.68 -0.44 -29.03
C GLN A 10 18.93 -1.77 -29.06
N LYS A 11 18.73 -2.42 -27.91
CA LYS A 11 17.96 -3.68 -27.82
C LYS A 11 16.48 -3.50 -28.19
N ILE A 12 15.86 -2.40 -27.74
CA ILE A 12 14.45 -2.11 -28.08
C ILE A 12 14.32 -1.79 -29.58
N SER A 13 15.24 -0.99 -30.14
CA SER A 13 15.25 -0.69 -31.57
C SER A 13 15.44 -1.95 -32.42
N PHE A 14 16.28 -2.89 -31.98
CA PHE A 14 16.50 -4.16 -32.67
C PHE A 14 15.25 -5.05 -32.65
N VAL A 15 14.58 -5.15 -31.49
CA VAL A 15 13.33 -5.91 -31.38
C VAL A 15 12.24 -5.31 -32.26
N LEU A 16 12.10 -3.98 -32.29
CA LEU A 16 11.14 -3.31 -33.16
C LEU A 16 11.45 -3.56 -34.65
N ALA A 17 12.72 -3.51 -35.05
CA ALA A 17 13.11 -3.81 -36.43
C ALA A 17 12.76 -5.25 -36.83
N LEU A 18 13.03 -6.24 -35.96
CA LEU A 18 12.66 -7.64 -36.21
C LEU A 18 11.14 -7.83 -36.32
N LEU A 19 10.36 -7.15 -35.48
CA LEU A 19 8.90 -7.19 -35.55
C LEU A 19 8.37 -6.60 -36.87
N VAL A 20 8.95 -5.48 -37.33
CA VAL A 20 8.56 -4.87 -38.61
C VAL A 20 8.89 -5.80 -39.76
N ILE A 21 10.10 -6.37 -39.80
CA ILE A 21 10.52 -7.27 -40.87
C ILE A 21 9.63 -8.52 -40.92
N THR A 22 9.39 -9.16 -39.76
CA THR A 22 8.53 -10.34 -39.69
C THR A 22 7.09 -10.03 -40.09
N TYR A 23 6.53 -8.90 -39.65
CA TYR A 23 5.22 -8.44 -40.09
C TYR A 23 5.15 -8.25 -41.62
N THR A 24 6.14 -7.57 -42.22
CA THR A 24 6.16 -7.37 -43.68
C THR A 24 6.31 -8.67 -44.47
N ALA A 25 7.06 -9.64 -43.95
CA ALA A 25 7.22 -10.96 -44.58
C ALA A 25 5.90 -11.75 -44.53
N ILE A 26 5.19 -11.72 -43.39
CA ILE A 26 3.88 -12.35 -43.23
C ILE A 26 2.84 -11.69 -44.15
N ASP A 27 2.84 -10.35 -44.23
CA ASP A 27 1.96 -9.58 -45.11
C ASP A 27 2.16 -9.93 -46.59
N THR A 28 3.42 -9.94 -47.03
CA THR A 28 3.78 -10.31 -48.40
C THR A 28 3.41 -11.76 -48.71
N TYR A 29 3.64 -12.69 -47.76
CA TYR A 29 3.32 -14.10 -47.93
C TYR A 29 1.81 -14.35 -48.06
N LEU A 30 1.01 -13.76 -47.17
CA LEU A 30 -0.45 -13.92 -47.18
C LEU A 30 -1.09 -13.24 -48.39
N PHE A 31 -0.56 -12.10 -48.84
CA PHE A 31 -0.99 -11.45 -50.07
C PHE A 31 -0.68 -12.29 -51.31
N ALA A 32 0.53 -12.86 -51.41
CA ALA A 32 0.97 -13.62 -52.58
C ALA A 32 0.35 -15.04 -52.66
N CYS A 33 0.17 -15.72 -51.53
CA CYS A 33 -0.29 -17.12 -51.52
C CYS A 33 -1.81 -17.27 -51.38
N HIS A 34 -2.49 -16.30 -50.76
CA HIS A 34 -3.92 -16.40 -50.45
C HIS A 34 -4.76 -15.24 -50.98
N GLU A 35 -4.18 -14.25 -51.67
CA GLU A 35 -4.84 -13.00 -52.12
C GLU A 35 -5.58 -12.26 -50.98
N ILE A 36 -5.22 -12.53 -49.72
CA ILE A 36 -5.83 -11.86 -48.57
C ILE A 36 -5.12 -10.54 -48.37
N ASN A 37 -5.82 -9.44 -48.66
CA ASN A 37 -5.31 -8.11 -48.36
C ASN A 37 -5.41 -7.84 -46.84
N ILE A 38 -4.31 -8.09 -46.11
CA ILE A 38 -4.23 -7.87 -44.66
C ILE A 38 -4.59 -6.43 -44.29
N MET A 39 -4.35 -5.45 -45.17
CA MET A 39 -4.73 -4.05 -44.95
C MET A 39 -6.25 -3.91 -44.73
N LYS A 40 -7.08 -4.71 -45.40
CA LYS A 40 -8.55 -4.66 -45.26
C LYS A 40 -9.03 -5.15 -43.89
N ILE A 41 -8.30 -6.06 -43.25
CA ILE A 41 -8.60 -6.60 -41.91
C ILE A 41 -7.93 -5.77 -40.82
N THR A 42 -6.70 -5.32 -41.05
CA THR A 42 -5.89 -4.62 -40.04
C THR A 42 -6.34 -3.17 -39.85
N THR A 43 -6.82 -2.52 -40.91
CA THR A 43 -7.34 -1.14 -40.84
C THR A 43 -8.48 -0.97 -39.82
N PRO A 44 -9.57 -1.74 -39.85
CA PRO A 44 -10.64 -1.61 -38.85
C PRO A 44 -10.18 -2.01 -37.44
N VAL A 45 -9.24 -2.95 -37.31
CA VAL A 45 -8.67 -3.35 -36.00
C VAL A 45 -7.86 -2.21 -35.38
N ILE A 46 -6.99 -1.54 -36.15
CA ILE A 46 -6.21 -0.39 -35.68
C ILE A 46 -7.15 0.78 -35.34
N LEU A 47 -8.11 1.09 -36.20
CA LEU A 47 -9.10 2.15 -35.94
C LEU A 47 -9.91 1.87 -34.67
N GLY A 48 -10.33 0.62 -34.46
CA GLY A 48 -10.98 0.17 -33.23
C GLY A 48 -10.09 0.38 -32.01
N LEU A 49 -8.84 -0.07 -32.05
CA LEU A 49 -7.89 0.11 -30.94
C LEU A 49 -7.64 1.59 -30.62
N VAL A 50 -7.39 2.43 -31.62
CA VAL A 50 -7.19 3.87 -31.41
C VAL A 50 -8.44 4.52 -30.79
N THR A 51 -9.62 4.19 -31.30
CA THR A 51 -10.89 4.72 -30.79
C THR A 51 -11.14 4.26 -29.34
N THR A 52 -10.87 3.00 -29.03
CA THR A 52 -11.01 2.47 -27.66
C THR A 52 -10.03 3.12 -26.68
N ILE A 53 -8.78 3.38 -27.09
CA ILE A 53 -7.79 4.08 -26.24
C ILE A 53 -8.23 5.52 -25.96
N VAL A 54 -8.70 6.24 -26.98
CA VAL A 54 -9.21 7.62 -26.81
C VAL A 54 -10.45 7.63 -25.93
N LEU A 55 -11.40 6.71 -26.15
CA LEU A 55 -12.61 6.59 -25.33
C LEU A 55 -12.26 6.22 -23.88
N CYS A 56 -11.33 5.29 -23.68
CA CYS A 56 -10.82 4.91 -22.36
C CYS A 56 -10.16 6.09 -21.66
N GLY A 57 -9.38 6.91 -22.36
CA GLY A 57 -8.78 8.13 -21.79
C GLY A 57 -9.82 9.19 -21.39
N LEU A 58 -10.86 9.39 -22.22
CA LEU A 58 -11.97 10.30 -21.92
C LEU A 58 -12.82 9.79 -20.74
N LEU A 59 -13.10 8.48 -20.69
CA LEU A 59 -13.77 7.83 -19.58
C LEU A 59 -12.92 7.96 -18.32
N GLN A 60 -11.62 7.64 -18.37
CA GLN A 60 -10.73 7.75 -17.22
C GLN A 60 -10.71 9.18 -16.65
N ARG A 61 -10.66 10.22 -17.50
CA ARG A 61 -10.74 11.62 -17.07
C ARG A 61 -12.09 11.98 -16.45
N SER A 62 -13.18 11.46 -17.01
CA SER A 62 -14.54 11.72 -16.54
C SER A 62 -14.83 10.99 -15.23
N PHE A 63 -14.47 9.71 -15.13
CA PHE A 63 -14.51 8.90 -13.92
C PHE A 63 -13.64 9.50 -12.82
N TYR A 64 -12.41 9.93 -13.12
CA TYR A 64 -11.55 10.60 -12.14
C TYR A 64 -12.22 11.85 -11.58
N LYS A 65 -12.75 12.73 -12.46
CA LYS A 65 -13.46 13.94 -12.03
C LYS A 65 -14.75 13.63 -11.26
N TRP A 66 -15.44 12.56 -11.62
CA TRP A 66 -16.67 12.12 -10.96
C TRP A 66 -16.40 11.48 -9.59
N LEU A 67 -15.40 10.60 -9.46
CA LEU A 67 -14.94 9.99 -8.22
C LEU A 67 -14.43 11.04 -7.23
N THR A 68 -13.74 12.09 -7.70
CA THR A 68 -13.33 13.20 -6.83
C THR A 68 -14.51 14.03 -6.31
N LYS A 69 -15.67 13.99 -6.97
CA LYS A 69 -16.89 14.71 -6.56
C LYS A 69 -17.84 13.84 -5.76
N ASN A 70 -17.80 12.53 -5.95
CA ASN A 70 -18.62 11.54 -5.26
C ASN A 70 -17.68 10.42 -4.80
N PRO A 71 -17.07 10.51 -3.61
CA PRO A 71 -16.25 9.44 -3.09
C PRO A 71 -17.14 8.22 -2.86
N ILE A 72 -16.97 7.20 -3.69
CA ILE A 72 -17.55 5.88 -3.45
C ILE A 72 -16.61 5.16 -2.50
N ASP A 73 -17.13 4.75 -1.36
CA ASP A 73 -16.40 3.99 -0.36
C ASP A 73 -16.19 2.57 -0.90
N PHE A 74 -15.04 2.34 -1.56
CA PHE A 74 -14.63 0.99 -1.96
C PHE A 74 -14.13 0.25 -0.71
N SER A 75 -15.07 -0.26 0.08
CA SER A 75 -14.83 -1.32 1.06
C SER A 75 -14.55 -2.63 0.31
N PHE A 76 -13.43 -2.70 -0.40
CA PHE A 76 -12.89 -3.98 -0.87
C PHE A 76 -12.16 -4.57 0.32
N GLY A 77 -12.85 -5.47 1.03
CA GLY A 77 -12.36 -6.17 2.20
C GLY A 77 -10.93 -6.61 1.98
N TRP A 78 -10.03 -6.02 2.74
CA TRP A 78 -8.65 -6.45 2.82
C TRP A 78 -8.67 -7.95 3.10
N GLN A 79 -8.17 -8.73 2.15
CA GLN A 79 -7.97 -10.15 2.29
C GLN A 79 -6.86 -10.33 3.33
N SER A 80 -7.27 -10.25 4.58
CA SER A 80 -6.44 -10.60 5.73
C SER A 80 -6.15 -12.07 5.56
N SER A 81 -4.87 -12.41 5.50
CA SER A 81 -4.42 -13.80 5.60
C SER A 81 -5.06 -14.37 6.86
N LEU A 82 -6.07 -15.22 6.68
CA LEU A 82 -6.65 -16.02 7.76
C LEU A 82 -5.55 -16.98 8.21
N VAL A 83 -4.73 -16.54 9.15
CA VAL A 83 -4.05 -17.45 10.06
C VAL A 83 -5.12 -17.87 11.05
N LEU A 84 -5.86 -18.91 10.65
CA LEU A 84 -6.71 -19.66 11.54
C LEU A 84 -5.77 -20.54 12.36
N ASP A 85 -5.35 -20.05 13.54
CA ASP A 85 -4.79 -20.91 14.57
C ASP A 85 -5.90 -21.90 14.95
N SER A 86 -5.77 -23.11 14.41
CA SER A 86 -6.59 -24.25 14.79
C SER A 86 -5.78 -25.03 15.81
N ASP A 87 -5.86 -24.59 17.06
CA ASP A 87 -5.60 -25.45 18.21
C ASP A 87 -6.79 -26.42 18.34
N PHE A 88 -6.81 -27.43 17.47
CA PHE A 88 -7.61 -28.63 17.70
C PHE A 88 -6.62 -29.79 17.75
N GLU A 89 -6.20 -30.15 18.97
CA GLU A 89 -5.48 -31.39 19.23
C GLU A 89 -6.35 -32.57 18.77
N ILE A 90 -6.01 -33.14 17.62
CA ILE A 90 -6.51 -34.46 17.23
C ILE A 90 -5.59 -35.49 17.86
N LYS A 91 -6.07 -36.09 18.96
CA LYS A 91 -5.50 -37.30 19.51
C LYS A 91 -6.02 -38.48 18.68
N ASP A 92 -5.09 -39.14 18.00
CA ASP A 92 -5.28 -40.32 17.17
C ASP A 92 -5.56 -41.55 18.06
N ASP A 93 -6.74 -42.18 17.92
CA ASP A 93 -6.89 -43.63 18.14
C ASP A 93 -8.18 -44.22 17.51
N CYS A 94 -7.97 -45.06 16.49
CA CYS A 94 -8.60 -46.34 16.14
C CYS A 94 -10.14 -46.54 15.99
N ALA A 95 -10.53 -46.83 14.74
CA ALA A 95 -11.45 -47.85 14.19
C ALA A 95 -12.95 -47.95 14.58
N ASN A 96 -13.76 -47.98 13.50
CA ASN A 96 -15.09 -48.59 13.30
C ASN A 96 -16.24 -48.22 14.27
N GLU A 97 -17.18 -47.41 13.79
CA GLU A 97 -18.52 -47.87 13.39
C GLU A 97 -19.34 -46.68 12.85
N ALA A 98 -20.18 -46.98 11.86
CA ALA A 98 -21.05 -46.02 11.21
C ALA A 98 -22.07 -45.44 12.20
N GLN A 99 -22.00 -44.13 12.47
CA GLN A 99 -23.14 -43.37 12.96
C GLN A 99 -23.20 -42.02 12.24
N THR A 100 -24.26 -41.91 11.45
CA THR A 100 -24.89 -40.69 10.95
C THR A 100 -24.78 -39.54 11.96
N ILE A 101 -23.96 -38.54 11.66
CA ILE A 101 -24.10 -37.21 12.24
C ILE A 101 -24.74 -36.34 11.16
N GLU A 102 -26.07 -36.41 11.08
CA GLU A 102 -26.86 -35.25 10.68
C GLU A 102 -26.69 -34.23 11.81
N GLN A 103 -25.69 -33.34 11.69
CA GLN A 103 -25.71 -32.07 12.38
C GLN A 103 -26.34 -31.04 11.45
N PRO A 104 -27.38 -30.30 11.89
CA PRO A 104 -28.09 -29.39 11.04
C PRO A 104 -27.21 -28.17 10.75
N ASN A 105 -27.00 -27.90 9.47
CA ASN A 105 -26.29 -26.71 8.97
C ASN A 105 -26.98 -25.38 9.31
N ASP A 106 -28.08 -25.38 10.09
CA ASP A 106 -28.88 -24.20 10.44
C ASP A 106 -28.20 -23.30 11.49
N SER A 107 -27.43 -23.85 12.44
CA SER A 107 -26.99 -23.06 13.61
C SER A 107 -25.88 -22.02 13.31
N VAL A 108 -25.14 -22.18 12.22
CA VAL A 108 -24.07 -21.24 11.83
C VAL A 108 -24.65 -20.05 11.04
N ILE A 109 -25.70 -20.29 10.24
CA ILE A 109 -26.37 -19.26 9.45
C ILE A 109 -27.25 -18.38 10.37
N ASP A 110 -27.93 -18.99 11.34
CA ASP A 110 -28.79 -18.25 12.30
C ASP A 110 -28.03 -17.25 13.17
N ASN A 111 -26.71 -17.41 13.32
CA ASN A 111 -25.86 -16.53 14.12
C ASN A 111 -24.88 -15.68 13.29
N TYR A 112 -25.10 -15.59 11.97
CA TYR A 112 -24.22 -14.86 11.04
C TYR A 112 -24.11 -13.38 11.39
N ASP A 113 -25.24 -12.73 11.69
CA ASP A 113 -25.29 -11.30 12.04
C ASP A 113 -24.52 -11.02 13.33
N THR A 114 -24.73 -11.84 14.37
CA THR A 114 -23.98 -11.74 15.64
C THR A 114 -22.47 -11.97 15.44
N LEU A 115 -22.08 -12.92 14.58
CA LEU A 115 -20.68 -13.16 14.23
C LEU A 115 -20.07 -11.93 13.54
N LEU A 116 -20.79 -11.34 12.60
CA LEU A 116 -20.36 -10.13 11.89
C LEU A 116 -20.19 -8.93 12.84
N GLU A 117 -21.12 -8.74 13.78
CA GLU A 117 -21.00 -7.71 14.81
C GLU A 117 -19.80 -7.95 15.72
N ASN A 118 -19.58 -9.18 16.17
CA ASN A 118 -18.42 -9.54 17.00
C ASN A 118 -17.09 -9.33 16.27
N ILE A 119 -17.02 -9.64 14.97
CA ILE A 119 -15.83 -9.37 14.14
C ILE A 119 -15.59 -7.86 14.03
N LYS A 120 -16.63 -7.08 13.71
CA LYS A 120 -16.52 -5.61 13.62
C LYS A 120 -16.10 -4.99 14.95
N LYS A 121 -16.65 -5.48 16.06
CA LYS A 121 -16.31 -5.02 17.41
C LYS A 121 -14.86 -5.32 17.75
N LYS A 122 -14.40 -6.56 17.54
CA LYS A 122 -12.99 -6.95 17.77
C LYS A 122 -12.03 -6.14 16.90
N GLU A 123 -12.39 -5.89 15.64
CA GLU A 123 -11.58 -5.05 14.77
C GLU A 123 -11.53 -3.60 15.26
N ALA A 124 -12.65 -3.03 15.70
CA ALA A 124 -12.69 -1.69 16.28
C ALA A 124 -11.84 -1.59 17.56
N GLU A 125 -11.93 -2.57 18.46
CA GLU A 125 -11.11 -2.67 19.67
C GLU A 125 -9.61 -2.73 19.31
N ARG A 126 -9.24 -3.57 18.35
CA ARG A 126 -7.87 -3.66 17.84
C ARG A 126 -7.38 -2.34 17.25
N GLN A 127 -8.21 -1.63 16.47
CA GLN A 127 -7.85 -0.32 15.91
C GLN A 127 -7.59 0.72 17.01
N VAL A 128 -8.33 0.68 18.12
CA VAL A 128 -8.09 1.55 19.29
C VAL A 128 -6.74 1.23 19.94
N GLU A 129 -6.43 -0.05 20.15
CA GLU A 129 -5.15 -0.47 20.72
C GLU A 129 -3.96 -0.09 19.84
N VAL A 130 -4.08 -0.33 18.52
CA VAL A 130 -3.08 0.08 17.53
C VAL A 130 -2.84 1.59 17.59
N MET A 131 -3.91 2.39 17.62
CA MET A 131 -3.79 3.84 17.70
C MET A 131 -3.13 4.29 19.01
N ASN A 132 -3.43 3.65 20.14
CA ASN A 132 -2.79 3.94 21.41
C ASN A 132 -1.29 3.64 21.40
N ALA A 133 -0.88 2.49 20.85
CA ALA A 133 0.53 2.15 20.68
C ALA A 133 1.27 3.16 19.78
N ILE A 134 0.61 3.62 18.71
CA ILE A 134 1.17 4.66 17.83
C ILE A 134 1.34 5.98 18.57
N ARG A 135 0.35 6.43 19.35
CA ARG A 135 0.46 7.69 20.13
C ARG A 135 1.65 7.65 21.08
N GLU A 136 1.82 6.55 21.80
CA GLU A 136 2.96 6.36 22.71
C GLU A 136 4.28 6.40 21.96
N TYR A 137 4.42 5.58 20.90
CA TYR A 137 5.62 5.52 20.07
C TYR A 137 5.99 6.89 19.48
N VAL A 138 5.02 7.59 18.87
CA VAL A 138 5.23 8.91 18.27
C VAL A 138 5.67 9.90 19.32
N THR A 139 5.02 9.92 20.48
CA THR A 139 5.39 10.83 21.58
C THR A 139 6.83 10.59 22.01
N ILE A 140 7.21 9.34 22.28
CA ILE A 140 8.55 9.00 22.75
C ILE A 140 9.62 9.33 21.70
N LYS A 141 9.43 8.87 20.45
CA LYS A 141 10.46 9.01 19.40
C LYS A 141 10.58 10.44 18.87
N THR A 142 9.54 11.27 18.99
CA THR A 142 9.55 12.63 18.44
C THR A 142 9.72 13.74 19.48
N ALA A 143 9.51 13.47 20.78
CA ALA A 143 9.72 14.43 21.87
C ALA A 143 11.08 15.16 21.85
N PRO A 144 12.22 14.53 21.50
CA PRO A 144 13.49 15.24 21.42
C PRO A 144 13.59 16.27 20.29
N TYR A 145 12.63 16.29 19.36
CA TYR A 145 12.71 17.06 18.12
C TYR A 145 11.50 17.96 17.87
N LEU A 146 10.37 17.73 18.54
CA LEU A 146 9.12 18.44 18.33
C LEU A 146 8.65 19.12 19.62
N SER A 147 7.96 20.25 19.50
CA SER A 147 7.23 20.83 20.64
C SER A 147 6.01 19.97 20.97
N LYS A 148 5.46 20.14 22.18
CA LYS A 148 4.23 19.46 22.61
C LYS A 148 3.07 19.72 21.66
N GLU A 149 2.95 20.94 21.16
CA GLU A 149 1.93 21.36 20.20
C GLU A 149 2.13 20.67 18.85
N ALA A 150 3.37 20.59 18.36
CA ALA A 150 3.69 19.89 17.12
C ALA A 150 3.43 18.37 17.22
N ILE A 151 3.70 17.75 18.37
CA ILE A 151 3.36 16.33 18.62
C ILE A 151 1.84 16.14 18.60
N SER A 152 1.08 17.03 19.25
CA SER A 152 -0.38 16.97 19.24
C SER A 152 -0.93 17.05 17.81
N ILE A 153 -0.42 17.97 16.99
CA ILE A 153 -0.81 18.08 15.57
C ILE A 153 -0.39 16.84 14.78
N LEU A 154 0.81 16.30 15.00
CA LEU A 154 1.28 15.08 14.34
C LEU A 154 0.34 13.90 14.62
N ILE A 155 -0.07 13.74 15.88
CA ILE A 155 -1.03 12.71 16.29
C ILE A 155 -2.38 12.92 15.58
N SER A 156 -2.90 14.15 15.52
CA SER A 156 -4.13 14.42 14.74
C SER A 156 -3.97 14.10 13.25
N ASN A 157 -2.84 14.43 12.63
CA ASN A 157 -2.59 14.07 11.23
C ASN A 157 -2.56 12.54 11.04
N ILE A 158 -2.05 11.78 12.01
CA ILE A 158 -2.06 10.31 11.98
C ILE A 158 -3.49 9.77 12.09
N GLU A 159 -4.31 10.31 13.00
CA GLU A 159 -5.73 9.95 13.12
C GLU A 159 -6.48 10.23 11.82
N TYR A 160 -6.23 11.39 11.21
CA TYR A 160 -6.78 11.77 9.91
C TYR A 160 -6.30 10.85 8.79
N MET A 161 -5.05 10.37 8.83
CA MET A 161 -4.54 9.36 7.90
C MET A 161 -5.32 8.05 8.03
N ALA A 162 -5.52 7.59 9.26
CA ALA A 162 -6.22 6.33 9.55
C ALA A 162 -7.68 6.36 9.08
N CYS A 163 -8.35 7.51 9.13
CA CYS A 163 -9.73 7.67 8.64
C CYS A 163 -9.85 8.30 7.23
N GLY A 164 -8.75 8.43 6.49
CA GLY A 164 -8.76 8.90 5.10
C GLY A 164 -9.08 10.39 4.87
N ARG A 165 -8.98 11.23 5.91
CA ARG A 165 -9.29 12.68 5.87
C ARG A 165 -8.04 13.55 5.66
N TYR A 166 -7.42 13.43 4.48
CA TYR A 166 -6.12 14.06 4.19
C TYR A 166 -6.16 15.59 4.09
N ASP A 167 -7.34 16.17 3.83
CA ASP A 167 -7.58 17.60 3.72
C ASP A 167 -7.42 18.35 5.04
N LEU A 168 -7.53 17.64 6.16
CA LEU A 168 -7.45 18.21 7.51
C LEU A 168 -6.02 18.28 8.07
N TYR A 169 -5.02 17.84 7.31
CA TYR A 169 -3.64 17.86 7.74
C TYR A 169 -3.13 19.27 7.98
N LYS A 170 -2.39 19.44 9.07
CA LYS A 170 -1.70 20.68 9.38
C LYS A 170 -0.20 20.49 9.31
N PRO A 171 0.53 21.40 8.65
CA PRO A 171 1.98 21.32 8.61
C PRO A 171 2.56 21.59 10.00
N ILE A 172 3.64 20.91 10.31
CA ILE A 172 4.45 21.10 11.51
C ILE A 172 5.91 21.26 11.12
N ARG A 173 6.71 21.69 12.09
CA ARG A 173 8.14 21.88 11.93
C ARG A 173 8.87 21.35 13.16
N SER A 174 10.00 20.72 12.90
CA SER A 174 10.96 20.30 13.90
C SER A 174 11.60 21.49 14.58
N ASN A 175 12.14 21.26 15.77
CA ASN A 175 13.02 22.21 16.44
C ASN A 175 14.20 22.56 15.52
N ILE A 176 14.50 23.85 15.42
CA ILE A 176 15.55 24.40 14.56
C ILE A 176 16.94 23.90 14.99
N ASP A 177 17.17 23.75 16.29
CA ASP A 177 18.47 23.32 16.83
C ASP A 177 18.71 21.82 16.63
N LYS A 178 17.63 21.04 16.59
CA LYS A 178 17.67 19.59 16.45
C LYS A 178 16.59 19.10 15.48
N PRO A 179 16.75 19.34 14.16
CA PRO A 179 15.73 19.03 13.18
C PRO A 179 15.64 17.53 12.90
N LEU A 180 14.42 17.01 12.69
CA LEU A 180 14.25 15.67 12.13
C LEU A 180 14.71 15.67 10.68
N LYS A 181 15.62 14.76 10.34
CA LYS A 181 16.16 14.65 8.98
C LYS A 181 15.26 13.75 8.14
N SER A 182 15.35 13.90 6.82
CA SER A 182 14.56 13.13 5.86
C SER A 182 14.57 11.61 6.13
N PRO A 183 15.71 10.94 6.43
CA PRO A 183 15.70 9.52 6.78
C PRO A 183 14.83 9.19 7.99
N GLY A 184 14.93 9.96 9.08
CA GLY A 184 14.12 9.74 10.28
C GLY A 184 12.63 9.92 10.02
N LEU A 185 12.27 10.93 9.21
CA LEU A 185 10.87 11.17 8.81
C LEU A 185 10.32 10.06 7.93
N ARG A 186 11.11 9.54 6.99
CA ARG A 186 10.71 8.41 6.13
C ARG A 186 10.44 7.16 6.97
N HIS A 187 11.34 6.84 7.89
CA HIS A 187 11.19 5.69 8.78
C HIS A 187 10.00 5.85 9.72
N LEU A 188 9.80 7.04 10.27
CA LEU A 188 8.62 7.37 11.08
C LEU A 188 7.32 7.06 10.32
N ALA A 189 7.22 7.54 9.08
CA ALA A 189 6.06 7.29 8.23
C ALA A 189 5.88 5.80 7.88
N TRP A 190 6.98 5.07 7.68
CA TRP A 190 6.93 3.64 7.45
C TRP A 190 6.42 2.89 8.69
N ASN A 191 7.02 3.14 9.86
CA ASN A 191 6.70 2.50 11.13
C ASN A 191 5.22 2.69 11.48
N ILE A 192 4.71 3.92 11.41
CA ILE A 192 3.29 4.22 11.67
C ILE A 192 2.38 3.54 10.65
N GLY A 193 2.67 3.73 9.36
CA GLY A 193 1.81 3.22 8.31
C GLY A 193 1.76 1.70 8.26
N GLU A 194 2.79 1.01 8.76
CA GLU A 194 2.80 -0.45 8.86
C GLU A 194 1.78 -0.94 9.87
N ARG A 195 1.69 -0.27 11.03
CA ARG A 195 0.69 -0.60 12.07
C ARG A 195 -0.73 -0.34 11.60
N LEU A 196 -0.92 0.74 10.84
CA LEU A 196 -2.23 1.13 10.32
C LEU A 196 -2.62 0.41 9.03
N GLY A 197 -1.74 -0.39 8.44
CA GLY A 197 -2.01 -1.03 7.15
C GLY A 197 -2.16 -0.06 5.96
N ILE A 198 -1.57 1.13 6.07
CA ILE A 198 -1.73 2.20 5.08
C ILE A 198 -0.78 2.00 3.89
N SER A 199 -1.20 2.34 2.67
CA SER A 199 -0.36 2.17 1.48
C SER A 199 0.88 3.07 1.50
N LEU A 200 1.96 2.66 0.83
CA LEU A 200 3.21 3.45 0.76
C LEU A 200 3.00 4.86 0.19
N LEU A 201 2.05 5.02 -0.75
CA LEU A 201 1.71 6.33 -1.32
C LEU A 201 1.11 7.25 -0.26
N GLN A 202 0.13 6.77 0.50
CA GLN A 202 -0.50 7.53 1.57
C GLN A 202 0.52 7.88 2.67
N ARG A 203 1.40 6.94 3.05
CA ARG A 203 2.50 7.19 4.00
C ARG A 203 3.42 8.33 3.53
N ALA A 204 3.82 8.30 2.25
CA ALA A 204 4.68 9.32 1.64
C ALA A 204 3.99 10.70 1.57
N THR A 205 2.71 10.74 1.22
CA THR A 205 1.92 11.98 1.21
C THR A 205 1.77 12.55 2.63
N PHE A 206 1.40 11.72 3.60
CA PHE A 206 1.25 12.11 5.00
C PHE A 206 2.50 12.82 5.55
N ILE A 207 3.67 12.21 5.36
CA ILE A 207 4.90 12.78 5.93
C ILE A 207 5.33 14.04 5.18
N LYS A 208 5.14 14.09 3.85
CA LYS A 208 5.45 15.28 3.04
C LYS A 208 4.57 16.47 3.43
N VAL A 209 3.28 16.25 3.66
CA VAL A 209 2.33 17.31 4.05
C VAL A 209 2.54 17.72 5.51
N SER A 210 2.87 16.77 6.39
CA SER A 210 3.15 17.07 7.80
C SER A 210 4.47 17.82 7.98
N PHE A 211 5.52 17.51 7.20
CA PHE A 211 6.85 18.13 7.32
C PHE A 211 7.32 18.76 6.01
N PRO A 212 6.62 19.79 5.49
CA PRO A 212 6.92 20.35 4.18
C PRO A 212 8.27 21.06 4.13
N HIS A 213 8.74 21.60 5.27
CA HIS A 213 10.01 22.31 5.37
C HIS A 213 11.21 21.35 5.36
N GLU A 214 11.18 20.32 6.18
CA GLU A 214 12.25 19.31 6.27
C GLU A 214 12.36 18.48 4.99
N LEU A 215 11.24 18.31 4.29
CA LEU A 215 11.16 17.51 3.07
C LEU A 215 11.03 18.36 1.81
N THR A 216 11.35 19.66 1.84
CA THR A 216 11.09 20.59 0.71
C THR A 216 11.53 20.01 -0.65
N ASN A 217 12.73 19.44 -0.73
CA ASN A 217 13.32 18.92 -1.96
C ASN A 217 12.94 17.45 -2.28
N ALA A 218 12.21 16.77 -1.40
CA ALA A 218 11.83 15.37 -1.60
C ALA A 218 10.49 15.27 -2.36
N THR A 219 10.46 14.54 -3.48
CA THR A 219 9.19 14.23 -4.17
C THR A 219 8.44 13.11 -3.45
N ILE A 220 7.14 13.00 -3.68
CA ILE A 220 6.32 11.91 -3.10
C ILE A 220 6.81 10.56 -3.62
N GLU A 221 7.22 10.48 -4.90
CA GLU A 221 7.76 9.26 -5.50
C GLU A 221 9.07 8.83 -4.84
N TYR A 222 9.97 9.79 -4.61
CA TYR A 222 11.22 9.53 -3.91
C TYR A 222 10.93 9.02 -2.49
N LEU A 223 10.04 9.69 -1.75
CA LEU A 223 9.69 9.28 -0.40
C LEU A 223 9.11 7.87 -0.40
N LYS A 224 8.12 7.59 -1.24
CA LYS A 224 7.46 6.27 -1.37
C LYS A 224 8.46 5.14 -1.58
N LEU A 225 9.48 5.35 -2.42
CA LEU A 225 10.50 4.34 -2.72
C LEU A 225 11.52 4.14 -1.59
N ASN A 226 11.70 5.14 -0.71
CA ASN A 226 12.73 5.15 0.32
C ASN A 226 12.14 5.21 1.74
N LEU A 227 10.88 4.84 1.94
CA LEU A 227 10.25 4.84 3.28
C LEU A 227 10.95 3.88 4.26
N ARG A 228 11.47 2.76 3.74
CA ARG A 228 12.10 1.67 4.50
C ARG A 228 13.56 1.46 4.09
N ASP A 229 14.27 2.54 3.75
CA ASP A 229 15.68 2.41 3.38
C ASP A 229 16.56 2.13 4.62
N ASN A 230 17.72 1.50 4.44
CA ASN A 230 18.59 1.10 5.55
C ASN A 230 19.54 2.23 5.98
N VAL A 231 19.16 3.49 5.75
CA VAL A 231 20.01 4.64 6.09
C VAL A 231 19.90 4.91 7.59
N SER A 232 21.05 4.98 8.27
CA SER A 232 21.07 5.35 9.69
C SER A 232 20.35 6.67 9.92
N SER A 233 19.44 6.70 10.89
CA SER A 233 18.61 7.87 11.15
C SER A 233 18.27 8.00 12.64
N GLN A 234 17.65 9.14 12.99
CA GLN A 234 17.21 9.44 14.35
C GLN A 234 16.09 8.50 14.84
N ILE A 235 15.37 7.89 13.91
CA ILE A 235 14.22 7.03 14.18
C ILE A 235 14.46 5.74 13.37
N PRO A 236 14.92 4.65 13.99
CA PRO A 236 15.20 3.41 13.27
C PRO A 236 13.93 2.80 12.70
N ILE A 237 14.08 2.00 11.65
CA ILE A 237 13.02 1.14 11.14
C ILE A 237 12.65 0.13 12.22
N ASP A 238 11.36 0.02 12.53
CA ASP A 238 10.82 -0.84 13.57
C ASP A 238 9.80 -1.78 12.92
N VAL A 239 10.21 -3.00 12.62
CA VAL A 239 9.35 -4.02 11.98
C VAL A 239 8.55 -4.71 13.08
N PRO A 240 7.22 -4.80 13.00
CA PRO A 240 6.43 -5.50 14.00
C PRO A 240 6.68 -7.01 13.98
N ASP A 241 6.60 -7.64 15.14
CA ASP A 241 6.57 -9.11 15.25
C ASP A 241 5.30 -9.68 14.62
N LYS A 242 5.32 -10.97 14.26
CA LYS A 242 4.22 -11.61 13.56
C LYS A 242 2.93 -11.56 14.41
N GLY A 243 1.94 -10.82 13.93
CA GLY A 243 0.65 -10.66 14.61
C GLY A 243 0.64 -9.57 15.70
N ASP A 244 1.78 -8.95 15.99
CA ASP A 244 1.90 -7.87 16.95
C ASP A 244 1.82 -6.49 16.26
N TYR A 245 1.29 -5.50 16.96
CA TYR A 245 1.25 -4.10 16.54
C TYR A 245 2.15 -3.21 17.41
N ARG A 246 2.68 -3.72 18.52
CA ARG A 246 3.51 -2.97 19.47
C ARG A 246 4.82 -2.54 18.81
N PHE A 247 5.40 -1.47 19.35
CA PHE A 247 6.69 -0.96 18.92
C PHE A 247 7.78 -1.45 19.86
N HIS A 248 8.98 -1.70 19.34
CA HIS A 248 10.15 -1.97 20.18
C HIS A 248 10.66 -0.65 20.78
N LEU A 249 10.02 -0.26 21.88
CA LEU A 249 10.47 0.87 22.68
C LEU A 249 11.59 0.36 23.57
N GLU A 250 12.84 0.71 23.24
CA GLU A 250 13.96 0.53 24.17
C GLU A 250 13.62 1.23 25.49
N THR A 251 13.18 0.44 26.46
CA THR A 251 12.99 0.83 27.84
C THR A 251 14.08 0.10 28.58
N ASP A 252 15.30 0.67 28.61
CA ASP A 252 16.33 0.36 29.61
C ASP A 252 17.59 1.22 29.38
N ASN A 253 17.56 2.45 29.90
CA ASN A 253 18.74 2.98 30.58
C ASN A 253 18.64 2.55 32.05
N SER A 254 18.70 1.25 32.29
CA SER A 254 19.10 0.68 33.57
C SER A 254 20.32 -0.21 33.28
N ASN A 255 21.47 0.19 33.84
CA ASN A 255 22.77 -0.48 33.76
C ASN A 255 23.58 -0.37 32.46
N SER A 256 24.36 0.70 32.35
CA SER A 256 25.79 0.54 32.03
C SER A 256 26.61 1.32 33.06
N LYS A 257 27.55 0.60 33.68
CA LYS A 257 28.56 1.03 34.65
C LYS A 257 29.35 2.25 34.22
#